data_AF-A0AAE0LMC2-F1
#
_entry.id   AF-A0AAE0LMC2-F1
#
_cell.length_a   1.000
_cell.length_b   1.000
_cell.length_c   1.000
_cell.angle_alpha   90.00
_cell.angle_beta   90.00
_cell.angle_gamma   90.00
#
_symmetry.space_group_name_H-M   'P 1'
#
loop_
_entity.id
_entity.type
_entity.pdbx_description
1 polymer ?
#
loop_
_entity_poly.entity_id
_entity_poly.type
_entity_poly.pdbx_seq_one_letter_code
_entity_poly.pdbx_strand_id
1 'polypeptide(L)'
;MKYTKNSGDIAVSHWDDDDFKPSQREALHEDQKLCKWNLDRIVSTVPLKIQSSGICNGSGLFAGADIPAGREIYHVAPIMHTLSAGNPSFCSHCLKDTQEVLGGPSKDNEETKACANCKVARFCSKRLVGYAFDVVTAMINHSCDPNAFVHFEGNEIRVRSLRPIAAGEEITICYIDPTLRLTARKDFLKGNHFFDCSCTRCEGELKEQSSLLEGTEKLSILPHYQREIVRLIDAAVQAFKHPGVFPDYEDPSAVETLLRTVTTHAFPPGKLWPEHMEPLPSARLSLAKLYLGKGQPVPALRNGLKGKLLNTRKSGPEWVNEMMDIITILIVAGSLPPESPAFQDKKFPSATDLQNVTLGYFVAATHEAARMFGPEAEYAKGISHMTSVMGAQREPPLPGSKEFIEVFIPAQRRLLEWVGIPEENAIAIHGV
;
A
#
# COMPACT_ATOMS: atom_id res chain seq x y z
N MET A 1 0.45 -24.91 -15.59
CA MET A 1 0.89 -24.78 -16.98
C MET A 1 2.39 -24.52 -17.00
N LYS A 2 3.19 -25.47 -17.49
CA LYS A 2 4.63 -25.34 -17.67
C LYS A 2 4.87 -24.67 -19.03
N TYR A 3 5.52 -23.51 -19.06
CA TYR A 3 6.01 -22.91 -20.30
C TYR A 3 7.36 -23.57 -20.64
N THR A 4 7.35 -24.47 -21.62
CA THR A 4 8.56 -24.96 -22.29
C THR A 4 9.04 -23.90 -23.27
N LYS A 5 10.29 -23.45 -23.11
CA LYS A 5 11.03 -22.69 -24.14
C LYS A 5 11.28 -23.60 -25.33
N ASN A 6 10.56 -23.41 -26.43
CA ASN A 6 11.02 -23.87 -27.74
C ASN A 6 11.88 -22.76 -28.35
N SER A 7 13.20 -22.99 -28.32
CA SER A 7 14.16 -22.35 -29.20
C SER A 7 14.04 -23.01 -30.58
N GLY A 8 13.21 -22.43 -31.43
CA GLY A 8 13.21 -22.68 -32.87
C GLY A 8 13.24 -21.32 -33.55
N ASP A 9 14.22 -21.12 -34.43
CA ASP A 9 14.36 -19.93 -35.26
C ASP A 9 13.06 -19.66 -36.03
N ILE A 10 12.27 -18.69 -35.56
CA ILE A 10 11.17 -18.14 -36.32
C ILE A 10 11.78 -17.06 -37.21
N ALA A 11 11.88 -17.38 -38.49
CA ALA A 11 12.20 -16.42 -39.53
C ALA A 11 11.33 -15.18 -39.36
N VAL A 12 11.97 -14.03 -39.21
CA VAL A 12 11.32 -12.73 -39.14
C VAL A 12 10.71 -12.48 -40.53
N SER A 13 9.41 -12.75 -40.68
CA SER A 13 8.68 -12.27 -41.84
C SER A 13 8.63 -10.75 -41.74
N HIS A 14 9.25 -10.07 -42.70
CA HIS A 14 9.11 -8.64 -42.91
C HIS A 14 7.63 -8.28 -43.05
N TRP A 15 7.09 -7.59 -42.03
CA TRP A 15 5.77 -6.96 -42.07
C TRP A 15 5.89 -5.57 -42.71
N ASP A 16 6.39 -5.49 -43.94
CA ASP A 16 6.61 -4.22 -44.65
C ASP A 16 5.50 -3.89 -45.68
N ASP A 17 4.35 -4.57 -45.63
CA ASP A 17 3.28 -4.42 -46.65
C ASP A 17 1.84 -4.38 -46.08
N ASP A 18 1.64 -3.78 -44.90
CA ASP A 18 0.29 -3.36 -44.47
C ASP A 18 0.16 -1.84 -44.63
N ASP A 19 -0.53 -1.43 -45.69
CA ASP A 19 -1.01 -0.07 -46.00
C ASP A 19 -2.03 0.46 -44.94
N PHE A 20 -2.06 -0.14 -43.75
CA PHE A 20 -2.85 0.28 -42.62
C PHE A 20 -2.28 1.59 -42.08
N LYS A 21 -2.81 2.70 -42.58
CA LYS A 21 -2.75 3.98 -41.88
C LYS A 21 -3.84 3.97 -40.82
N PRO A 22 -3.52 3.85 -39.52
CA PRO A 22 -4.53 4.01 -38.49
C PRO A 22 -5.20 5.36 -38.72
N SER A 23 -6.54 5.41 -38.67
CA SER A 23 -7.25 6.69 -38.67
C SER A 23 -6.60 7.60 -37.62
N GLN A 24 -6.26 8.85 -37.96
CA GLN A 24 -5.95 9.86 -36.95
C GLN A 24 -7.18 9.98 -36.06
N ARG A 25 -7.18 9.26 -34.93
CA ARG A 25 -8.20 9.43 -33.91
C ARG A 25 -7.89 10.75 -33.25
N GLU A 26 -8.80 11.72 -33.42
CA GLU A 26 -8.79 12.95 -32.64
C GLU A 26 -8.66 12.61 -31.16
N ALA A 27 -7.88 13.39 -30.44
CA ALA A 27 -7.70 13.17 -29.02
C ALA A 27 -9.02 13.47 -28.30
N LEU A 28 -9.35 12.71 -27.25
CA LEU A 28 -10.64 12.86 -26.56
C LEU A 28 -10.88 14.30 -26.07
N HIS A 29 -9.83 15.00 -25.62
CA HIS A 29 -9.90 16.40 -25.19
C HIS A 29 -10.24 17.40 -26.31
N GLU A 30 -10.16 17.01 -27.58
CA GLU A 30 -10.56 17.83 -28.73
C GLU A 30 -12.09 17.82 -28.93
N ASP A 31 -12.77 16.74 -28.55
CA ASP A 31 -14.24 16.66 -28.57
C ASP A 31 -14.84 17.19 -27.26
N GLN A 32 -15.18 18.49 -27.27
CA GLN A 32 -15.78 19.18 -26.14
C GLN A 32 -17.16 18.62 -25.73
N LYS A 33 -17.93 18.07 -26.67
CA LYS A 33 -19.24 17.47 -26.37
C LYS A 33 -19.06 16.16 -25.62
N LEU A 34 -18.11 15.33 -26.07
CA LEU A 34 -17.77 14.07 -25.40
C LEU A 34 -17.14 14.33 -24.02
N CYS A 35 -16.26 15.33 -23.90
CA CYS A 35 -15.71 15.74 -22.61
C CYS A 35 -16.82 16.10 -21.62
N LYS A 36 -17.75 16.97 -22.05
CA LYS A 36 -18.89 17.36 -21.23
C LYS A 36 -19.76 16.17 -20.85
N TRP A 37 -20.10 15.30 -21.81
CA TRP A 37 -20.91 14.11 -21.54
C TRP A 37 -20.28 13.17 -20.51
N ASN A 38 -18.95 12.97 -20.57
CA ASN A 38 -18.25 12.16 -19.59
C ASN A 38 -18.26 12.80 -18.19
N LEU A 39 -18.04 14.11 -18.09
CA LEU A 39 -18.08 14.83 -16.81
C LEU A 39 -19.50 14.97 -16.24
N ASP A 40 -20.54 15.01 -17.06
CA ASP A 40 -21.94 15.07 -16.59
C ASP A 40 -22.41 13.73 -15.97
N ARG A 41 -21.67 12.62 -16.18
CA ARG A 41 -22.01 11.29 -15.65
C ARG A 41 -21.47 11.01 -14.26
N ILE A 42 -20.45 11.73 -13.82
CA ILE A 42 -19.85 11.56 -12.49
C ILE A 42 -20.56 12.49 -11.49
N VAL A 43 -20.64 12.07 -10.23
CA VAL A 43 -21.03 12.95 -9.15
C VAL A 43 -19.76 13.61 -8.62
N SER A 44 -19.44 14.79 -9.14
CA SER A 44 -18.24 15.54 -8.76
C SER A 44 -18.51 16.46 -7.57
N THR A 45 -17.59 16.50 -6.60
CA THR A 45 -17.65 17.48 -5.49
C THR A 45 -16.83 18.74 -5.77
N VAL A 46 -16.08 18.74 -6.88
CA VAL A 46 -15.21 19.84 -7.32
C VAL A 46 -15.32 20.07 -8.84
N PRO A 47 -14.99 21.26 -9.35
CA PRO A 47 -14.90 21.48 -10.79
C PRO A 47 -13.77 20.62 -11.41
N LEU A 48 -14.03 20.01 -12.55
CA LEU A 48 -13.07 19.15 -13.27
C LEU A 48 -13.03 19.53 -14.75
N LYS A 49 -11.89 19.29 -15.39
CA LYS A 49 -11.67 19.55 -16.83
C LYS A 49 -10.94 18.37 -17.46
N ILE A 50 -11.29 18.06 -18.70
CA ILE A 50 -10.53 17.13 -19.53
C ILE A 50 -9.71 17.97 -20.52
N GLN A 51 -8.40 17.76 -20.53
CA GLN A 51 -7.47 18.58 -21.32
C GLN A 51 -6.34 17.71 -21.89
N SER A 52 -5.50 18.31 -22.74
CA SER A 52 -4.27 17.67 -23.22
C SER A 52 -3.32 17.41 -22.05
N SER A 53 -2.77 16.19 -21.99
CA SER A 53 -1.81 15.77 -20.97
C SER A 53 -0.39 15.81 -21.51
N GLY A 54 0.55 16.26 -20.68
CA GLY A 54 1.99 16.15 -20.95
C GLY A 54 2.60 14.83 -20.49
N ILE A 55 1.88 14.01 -19.71
CA ILE A 55 2.39 12.75 -19.14
C ILE A 55 2.40 11.64 -20.19
N CYS A 56 1.23 11.42 -20.80
CA CYS A 56 1.12 10.69 -22.06
C CYS A 56 0.62 11.69 -23.10
N ASN A 57 1.25 11.76 -24.27
CA ASN A 57 0.82 12.61 -25.39
C ASN A 57 -0.62 12.25 -25.78
N GLY A 58 -1.61 12.86 -25.11
CA GLY A 58 -2.96 12.32 -24.97
C GLY A 58 -3.87 13.22 -24.13
N SER A 59 -4.87 12.63 -23.47
CA SER A 59 -5.83 13.38 -22.64
C SER A 59 -5.61 13.05 -21.15
N GLY A 60 -5.93 14.01 -20.28
CA GLY A 60 -5.86 13.86 -18.82
C GLY A 60 -7.03 14.55 -18.12
N LEU A 61 -7.22 14.21 -16.85
CA LEU A 61 -8.20 14.85 -15.97
C LEU A 61 -7.51 15.89 -15.09
N PHE A 62 -8.06 17.11 -15.03
CA PHE A 62 -7.46 18.25 -14.35
C PHE A 62 -8.40 18.84 -13.31
N ALA A 63 -7.83 19.33 -12.22
CA ALA A 63 -8.56 20.06 -11.20
C ALA A 63 -9.00 21.43 -11.74
N GLY A 64 -10.29 21.76 -11.62
CA GLY A 64 -10.82 23.07 -12.01
C GLY A 64 -10.77 24.13 -10.90
N ALA A 65 -10.46 23.72 -9.67
CA ALA A 65 -10.26 24.56 -8.50
C ALA A 65 -9.29 23.83 -7.53
N ASP A 66 -8.81 24.53 -6.49
CA ASP A 66 -7.97 23.91 -5.46
C ASP A 66 -8.74 22.82 -4.71
N ILE A 67 -8.11 21.65 -4.53
CA ILE A 67 -8.67 20.50 -3.85
C ILE A 67 -7.84 20.21 -2.59
N PRO A 68 -8.41 20.31 -1.38
CA PRO A 68 -7.72 19.93 -0.14
C PRO A 68 -7.33 18.44 -0.12
N ALA A 69 -6.36 18.06 0.71
CA ALA A 69 -6.01 16.66 0.93
C ALA A 69 -7.16 15.86 1.56
N GLY A 70 -7.31 14.59 1.17
CA GLY A 70 -8.34 13.70 1.71
C GLY A 70 -9.75 14.02 1.25
N ARG A 71 -9.94 14.90 0.26
CA ARG A 71 -11.24 15.30 -0.27
C ARG A 71 -11.70 14.32 -1.35
N GLU A 72 -12.98 13.94 -1.32
CA GLU A 72 -13.57 13.21 -2.45
C GLU A 72 -13.64 14.12 -3.67
N ILE A 73 -13.00 13.72 -4.77
CA ILE A 73 -12.99 14.46 -6.02
C ILE A 73 -14.32 14.18 -6.73
N TYR A 74 -14.61 12.90 -6.99
CA TYR A 74 -15.87 12.44 -7.55
C TYR A 74 -16.14 10.97 -7.20
N HIS A 75 -17.39 10.55 -7.39
CA HIS A 75 -17.76 9.14 -7.45
C HIS A 75 -18.66 8.84 -8.66
N VAL A 76 -18.66 7.59 -9.12
CA VAL A 76 -19.43 7.17 -10.30
C VAL A 76 -19.76 5.67 -10.23
N ALA A 77 -20.99 5.32 -10.62
CA ALA A 77 -21.32 3.95 -10.95
C ALA A 77 -20.70 3.60 -12.33
N PRO A 78 -19.80 2.61 -12.42
CA PRO A 78 -19.08 2.31 -13.65
C PRO A 78 -20.04 1.92 -14.78
N ILE A 79 -19.67 2.25 -16.01
CA ILE A 79 -20.43 1.91 -17.23
C ILE A 79 -20.67 0.41 -17.32
N MET A 80 -19.61 -0.35 -17.01
CA MET A 80 -19.58 -1.79 -17.09
C MET A 80 -18.86 -2.33 -15.88
N HIS A 81 -19.42 -3.38 -15.29
CA HIS A 81 -18.72 -4.22 -14.33
C HIS A 81 -18.93 -5.69 -14.71
N THR A 82 -17.93 -6.52 -14.45
CA THR A 82 -18.01 -7.96 -14.67
C THR A 82 -17.31 -8.69 -13.54
N LEU A 83 -17.85 -9.83 -13.11
CA LEU A 83 -17.16 -10.68 -12.13
C LEU A 83 -15.99 -11.41 -12.77
N SER A 84 -14.97 -11.68 -11.97
CA SER A 84 -13.89 -12.57 -12.39
C SER A 84 -14.43 -13.99 -12.59
N ALA A 85 -14.00 -14.66 -13.66
CA ALA A 85 -14.38 -16.04 -13.94
C ALA A 85 -13.97 -16.96 -12.77
N GLY A 86 -14.90 -17.79 -12.27
CA GLY A 86 -14.64 -18.71 -11.16
C GLY A 86 -14.90 -18.14 -9.76
N ASN A 87 -15.66 -17.04 -9.65
CA ASN A 87 -16.14 -16.52 -8.36
C ASN A 87 -17.67 -16.67 -8.21
N PRO A 88 -18.21 -17.91 -8.07
CA PRO A 88 -19.66 -18.14 -7.95
C PRO A 88 -20.24 -17.61 -6.64
N SER A 89 -19.36 -17.37 -5.67
CA SER A 89 -19.68 -16.85 -4.37
C SER A 89 -19.92 -15.34 -4.38
N PHE A 90 -20.02 -14.62 -5.51
CA PHE A 90 -20.25 -13.16 -5.47
C PHE A 90 -21.39 -12.74 -6.40
N CYS A 91 -22.17 -11.75 -6.00
CA CYS A 91 -23.27 -11.21 -6.83
C CYS A 91 -22.71 -10.31 -7.95
N SER A 92 -23.12 -10.54 -9.19
CA SER A 92 -22.60 -9.80 -10.35
C SER A 92 -22.94 -8.32 -10.37
N HIS A 93 -23.96 -7.90 -9.62
CA HIS A 93 -24.44 -6.52 -9.62
C HIS A 93 -23.84 -5.67 -8.49
N CYS A 94 -23.80 -6.22 -7.27
CA CYS A 94 -23.30 -5.50 -6.09
C CYS A 94 -21.91 -5.97 -5.63
N LEU A 95 -21.32 -6.97 -6.29
CA LEU A 95 -19.98 -7.51 -6.03
C LEU A 95 -19.77 -7.99 -4.58
N LYS A 96 -20.83 -8.50 -3.93
CA LYS A 96 -20.79 -9.03 -2.54
C LYS A 96 -20.79 -10.55 -2.49
N ASP A 97 -20.11 -11.13 -1.50
CA ASP A 97 -20.04 -12.59 -1.32
C ASP A 97 -21.42 -13.19 -0.94
N THR A 98 -21.88 -14.22 -1.65
CA THR A 98 -23.15 -14.94 -1.55
C THR A 98 -23.05 -16.25 -0.76
N GLN A 99 -21.87 -16.83 -0.58
CA GLN A 99 -21.71 -18.09 0.18
C GLN A 99 -21.82 -17.89 1.68
N GLU A 100 -21.55 -16.68 2.15
CA GLU A 100 -21.63 -16.34 3.56
C GLU A 100 -23.01 -15.70 3.90
N VAL A 101 -23.84 -15.43 2.89
CA VAL A 101 -25.26 -14.99 2.99
C VAL A 101 -26.20 -16.20 3.23
N LEU A 102 -25.72 -17.43 3.04
CA LEU A 102 -26.49 -18.67 3.21
C LEU A 102 -26.09 -19.50 4.46
N GLY A 103 -25.36 -18.91 5.42
CA GLY A 103 -25.14 -19.50 6.75
C GLY A 103 -23.88 -20.36 6.94
N GLY A 104 -22.69 -19.77 6.78
CA GLY A 104 -21.47 -20.29 7.42
C GLY A 104 -21.38 -19.86 8.90
N PRO A 105 -20.69 -20.60 9.80
CA PRO A 105 -20.93 -20.54 11.23
C PRO A 105 -20.56 -19.19 11.86
N SER A 106 -21.53 -18.61 12.58
CA SER A 106 -21.46 -17.38 13.37
C SER A 106 -20.66 -17.61 14.66
N LYS A 107 -19.92 -16.59 15.13
CA LYS A 107 -19.45 -16.49 16.51
C LYS A 107 -20.53 -15.77 17.32
N ASP A 108 -20.97 -16.38 18.41
CA ASP A 108 -22.09 -15.90 19.23
C ASP A 108 -21.76 -14.57 19.95
N ASN A 109 -22.70 -13.60 19.90
CA ASN A 109 -22.80 -12.33 20.67
C ASN A 109 -22.34 -10.97 20.08
N GLU A 110 -22.53 -10.68 18.79
CA GLU A 110 -22.53 -9.27 18.32
C GLU A 110 -23.77 -8.92 17.47
N GLU A 111 -24.48 -7.84 17.84
CA GLU A 111 -25.65 -7.34 17.11
C GLU A 111 -25.23 -6.60 15.83
N THR A 112 -25.46 -7.26 14.69
CA THR A 112 -25.23 -6.76 13.34
C THR A 112 -26.41 -5.89 12.86
N LYS A 113 -26.11 -4.75 12.20
CA LYS A 113 -27.11 -3.99 11.44
C LYS A 113 -26.99 -4.26 9.94
N ALA A 114 -28.11 -4.03 9.28
CA ALA A 114 -28.58 -4.93 8.27
C ALA A 114 -28.81 -4.17 6.96
N CYS A 115 -28.15 -4.57 5.86
CA CYS A 115 -28.38 -4.00 4.52
C CYS A 115 -29.88 -3.90 4.20
N ALA A 116 -30.32 -2.82 3.54
CA ALA A 116 -31.72 -2.49 3.29
C ALA A 116 -32.53 -3.56 2.51
N ASN A 117 -31.86 -4.58 1.94
CA ASN A 117 -32.53 -5.78 1.44
C ASN A 117 -31.98 -7.08 2.10
N CYS A 118 -30.66 -7.33 2.09
CA CYS A 118 -30.10 -8.61 2.57
C CYS A 118 -29.62 -8.64 4.03
N LYS A 119 -29.76 -7.56 4.79
CA LYS A 119 -29.69 -7.52 6.25
C LYS A 119 -28.35 -7.95 6.97
N VAL A 120 -27.13 -7.84 6.38
CA VAL A 120 -25.84 -8.30 7.02
C VAL A 120 -24.60 -7.38 6.80
N ALA A 121 -23.57 -7.40 7.69
CA ALA A 121 -22.30 -6.62 7.70
C ALA A 121 -21.01 -7.46 7.48
N ARG A 122 -19.94 -6.96 6.78
CA ARG A 122 -18.70 -7.73 6.41
C ARG A 122 -17.39 -6.95 6.08
N PHE A 123 -16.25 -7.68 6.11
CA PHE A 123 -14.83 -7.29 5.85
C PHE A 123 -14.34 -7.44 4.40
N CYS A 124 -13.25 -6.74 4.06
CA CYS A 124 -12.60 -6.66 2.73
C CYS A 124 -11.76 -7.90 2.38
N SER A 125 -12.03 -8.55 1.23
CA SER A 125 -11.21 -9.64 0.67
C SER A 125 -10.17 -9.10 -0.31
N LYS A 126 -8.93 -9.62 -0.26
CA LYS A 126 -7.87 -9.31 -1.24
C LYS A 126 -8.05 -10.03 -2.58
N ARG A 127 -9.06 -10.89 -2.74
CA ARG A 127 -9.31 -11.64 -3.97
C ARG A 127 -9.99 -10.74 -5.00
N LEU A 128 -9.47 -10.72 -6.23
CA LEU A 128 -10.10 -9.98 -7.33
C LEU A 128 -11.56 -10.44 -7.51
N VAL A 129 -12.51 -9.55 -7.21
CA VAL A 129 -13.94 -9.84 -7.33
C VAL A 129 -14.42 -9.68 -8.77
N GLY A 130 -13.89 -8.69 -9.50
CA GLY A 130 -14.29 -8.36 -10.86
C GLY A 130 -13.51 -7.21 -11.47
N TYR A 131 -13.93 -6.78 -12.65
CA TYR A 131 -13.41 -5.63 -13.38
C TYR A 131 -14.50 -4.58 -13.52
N ALA A 132 -14.10 -3.30 -13.55
CA ALA A 132 -14.98 -2.18 -13.83
C ALA A 132 -14.37 -1.28 -14.91
N PHE A 133 -15.21 -0.70 -15.75
CA PHE A 133 -14.81 0.26 -16.77
C PHE A 133 -15.62 1.54 -16.64
N ASP A 134 -14.91 2.66 -16.51
CA ASP A 134 -15.46 4.00 -16.61
C ASP A 134 -14.48 4.91 -17.34
N VAL A 135 -15.00 5.78 -18.21
CA VAL A 135 -14.19 6.61 -19.11
C VAL A 135 -13.46 7.71 -18.35
N VAL A 136 -14.12 8.39 -17.40
CA VAL A 136 -13.47 9.45 -16.61
C VAL A 136 -12.34 8.88 -15.78
N THR A 137 -12.58 7.73 -15.15
CA THR A 137 -11.55 7.06 -14.35
C THR A 137 -10.38 6.58 -15.20
N ALA A 138 -10.66 6.04 -16.40
CA ALA A 138 -9.63 5.57 -17.33
C ALA A 138 -8.76 6.68 -17.93
N MET A 139 -9.20 7.95 -17.85
CA MET A 139 -8.42 9.11 -18.31
C MET A 139 -7.43 9.66 -17.27
N ILE A 140 -7.48 9.18 -16.02
CA ILE A 140 -6.59 9.67 -14.97
C ILE A 140 -5.21 9.06 -15.19
N ASN A 141 -4.22 9.90 -15.48
CA ASN A 141 -2.87 9.45 -15.84
C ASN A 141 -2.06 8.90 -14.66
N HIS A 142 -0.96 8.24 -15.00
CA HIS A 142 -0.07 7.62 -14.03
C HIS A 142 0.89 8.62 -13.37
N SER A 143 1.10 8.45 -12.07
CA SER A 143 2.33 8.88 -11.38
C SER A 143 2.70 7.84 -10.31
N CYS A 144 4.00 7.55 -10.13
CA CYS A 144 4.49 6.76 -8.99
C CYS A 144 4.44 7.54 -7.66
N ASP A 145 4.25 8.87 -7.74
CA ASP A 145 3.89 9.75 -6.63
C ASP A 145 2.55 10.44 -6.97
N PRO A 146 1.44 9.70 -6.87
CA PRO A 146 0.14 10.18 -7.32
C PRO A 146 -0.43 11.22 -6.36
N ASN A 147 -1.29 12.10 -6.88
CA ASN A 147 -2.03 13.07 -6.06
C ASN A 147 -3.46 12.64 -5.75
N ALA A 148 -3.95 11.57 -6.37
CA ALA A 148 -5.23 10.94 -6.07
C ALA A 148 -5.11 9.41 -6.03
N PHE A 149 -6.13 8.76 -5.49
CA PHE A 149 -6.27 7.31 -5.54
C PHE A 149 -7.70 6.91 -5.85
N VAL A 150 -7.85 5.70 -6.38
CA VAL A 150 -9.13 5.10 -6.71
C VAL A 150 -9.42 3.99 -5.71
N HIS A 151 -10.63 3.94 -5.21
CA HIS A 151 -11.14 2.82 -4.42
C HIS A 151 -12.61 2.56 -4.74
N PHE A 152 -13.09 1.41 -4.30
CA PHE A 152 -14.48 1.03 -4.46
C PHE A 152 -15.21 1.14 -3.12
N GLU A 153 -16.40 1.71 -3.15
CA GLU A 153 -17.37 1.60 -2.08
C GLU A 153 -18.62 0.92 -2.65
N GLY A 154 -18.81 -0.35 -2.30
CA GLY A 154 -19.78 -1.20 -2.98
C GLY A 154 -19.40 -1.38 -4.46
N ASN A 155 -20.30 -0.96 -5.36
CA ASN A 155 -20.09 -1.01 -6.81
C ASN A 155 -19.71 0.35 -7.41
N GLU A 156 -19.53 1.39 -6.59
CA GLU A 156 -19.14 2.72 -7.05
C GLU A 156 -17.63 2.88 -7.05
N ILE A 157 -17.11 3.52 -8.11
CA ILE A 157 -15.75 4.02 -8.15
C ILE A 157 -15.72 5.36 -7.41
N ARG A 158 -14.80 5.52 -6.47
CA ARG A 158 -14.57 6.76 -5.73
C ARG A 158 -13.13 7.21 -5.89
N VAL A 159 -12.94 8.48 -6.26
CA VAL A 159 -11.63 9.10 -6.41
C VAL A 159 -11.46 10.17 -5.35
N ARG A 160 -10.40 10.11 -4.55
CA ARG A 160 -10.10 11.13 -3.54
C ARG A 160 -8.64 11.58 -3.61
N SER A 161 -8.38 12.80 -3.14
CA SER A 161 -7.05 13.39 -3.13
C SER A 161 -6.17 12.83 -2.00
N LEU A 162 -4.91 12.54 -2.30
CA LEU A 162 -3.89 12.08 -1.35
C LEU A 162 -3.17 13.25 -0.67
N ARG A 163 -3.03 14.35 -1.41
CA ARG A 163 -2.40 15.60 -1.02
C ARG A 163 -3.20 16.77 -1.59
N PRO A 164 -2.94 18.03 -1.20
CA PRO A 164 -3.55 19.17 -1.87
C PRO A 164 -3.22 19.14 -3.37
N ILE A 165 -4.21 19.48 -4.20
CA ILE A 165 -4.12 19.55 -5.67
C ILE A 165 -4.49 20.98 -6.07
N ALA A 166 -3.60 21.67 -6.78
CA ALA A 166 -3.84 23.05 -7.19
C ALA A 166 -4.82 23.12 -8.38
N ALA A 167 -5.54 24.23 -8.52
CA ALA A 167 -6.31 24.51 -9.72
C ALA A 167 -5.42 24.43 -10.97
N GLY A 168 -5.85 23.67 -11.97
CA GLY A 168 -5.10 23.41 -13.20
C GLY A 168 -4.05 22.30 -13.09
N GLU A 169 -3.84 21.69 -11.93
CA GLU A 169 -2.97 20.52 -11.78
C GLU A 169 -3.65 19.26 -12.33
N GLU A 170 -2.89 18.43 -13.02
CA GLU A 170 -3.35 17.13 -13.52
C GLU A 170 -3.56 16.14 -12.35
N ILE A 171 -4.72 15.50 -12.32
CA ILE A 171 -5.03 14.46 -11.35
C ILE A 171 -4.39 13.17 -11.84
N THR A 172 -3.63 12.51 -10.97
CA THR A 172 -2.88 11.30 -11.27
C THR A 172 -3.08 10.22 -10.22
N ILE A 173 -3.05 8.96 -10.66
CA ILE A 173 -3.16 7.75 -9.82
C ILE A 173 -1.95 6.83 -10.08
N CYS A 174 -1.73 5.85 -9.21
CA CYS A 174 -0.70 4.84 -9.45
C CYS A 174 -1.33 3.62 -10.14
N TYR A 175 -0.80 3.19 -11.28
CA TYR A 175 -1.31 2.05 -12.06
C TYR A 175 -0.76 0.70 -11.57
N ILE A 176 0.20 0.77 -10.66
CA ILE A 176 0.93 -0.36 -10.11
C ILE A 176 1.03 -0.16 -8.61
N ASP A 177 1.33 -1.22 -7.87
CA ASP A 177 1.71 -1.13 -6.47
C ASP A 177 2.88 -0.12 -6.29
N PRO A 178 2.65 1.00 -5.58
CA PRO A 178 3.66 2.05 -5.38
C PRO A 178 4.78 1.60 -4.44
N THR A 179 4.65 0.47 -3.73
CA THR A 179 5.68 -0.07 -2.83
C THR A 179 6.78 -0.85 -3.58
N LEU A 180 6.60 -1.12 -4.87
CA LEU A 180 7.63 -1.82 -5.66
C LEU A 180 8.84 -0.94 -5.95
N ARG A 181 10.01 -1.55 -6.13
CA ARG A 181 11.28 -0.87 -6.54
C ARG A 181 11.16 -0.14 -7.88
N LEU A 182 11.94 0.93 -8.06
CA LEU A 182 12.00 1.75 -9.28
C LEU A 182 11.96 0.93 -10.58
N THR A 183 12.91 0.00 -10.70
CA THR A 183 13.10 -0.83 -11.89
C THR A 183 11.89 -1.73 -12.15
N ALA A 184 11.29 -2.32 -11.12
CA ALA A 184 10.07 -3.12 -11.26
C ALA A 184 8.87 -2.28 -11.73
N ARG A 185 8.73 -1.05 -11.21
CA ARG A 185 7.67 -0.13 -11.65
C ARG A 185 7.88 0.28 -13.11
N LYS A 186 9.10 0.66 -13.51
CA LYS A 186 9.40 1.04 -14.90
C LYS A 186 9.20 -0.14 -15.87
N ASP A 187 9.69 -1.33 -15.53
CA ASP A 187 9.53 -2.53 -16.35
C ASP A 187 8.05 -2.89 -16.55
N PHE A 188 7.23 -2.82 -15.49
CA PHE A 188 5.80 -3.08 -15.55
C PHE A 188 5.06 -2.03 -16.39
N LEU A 189 5.32 -0.74 -16.17
CA LEU A 189 4.68 0.35 -16.92
C LEU A 189 5.05 0.29 -18.40
N LYS A 190 6.30 -0.02 -18.72
CA LYS A 190 6.74 -0.21 -20.10
C LYS A 190 6.10 -1.44 -20.74
N GLY A 191 6.05 -2.57 -20.03
CA GLY A 191 5.53 -3.83 -20.56
C GLY A 191 4.00 -3.90 -20.67
N ASN A 192 3.26 -3.20 -19.81
CA ASN A 192 1.80 -3.29 -19.73
C ASN A 192 1.08 -2.00 -20.17
N HIS A 193 1.75 -0.85 -20.09
CA HIS A 193 1.18 0.46 -20.45
C HIS A 193 1.97 1.18 -21.55
N PHE A 194 3.07 0.60 -22.05
CA PHE A 194 3.81 1.07 -23.22
C PHE A 194 4.39 2.50 -23.10
N PHE A 195 4.73 2.94 -21.89
CA PHE A 195 5.43 4.21 -21.67
C PHE A 195 6.54 4.09 -20.62
N ASP A 196 7.53 4.97 -20.71
CA ASP A 196 8.61 5.10 -19.73
C ASP A 196 8.26 6.21 -18.73
N CYS A 197 8.00 5.87 -17.46
CA CYS A 197 7.64 6.85 -16.44
C CYS A 197 8.83 7.75 -16.05
N SER A 198 8.61 9.06 -16.10
CA SER A 198 9.54 10.13 -15.68
C SER A 198 8.95 11.04 -14.60
N CYS A 199 8.05 10.53 -13.75
CA CYS A 199 7.51 11.32 -12.65
C CYS A 199 8.63 11.71 -11.64
N THR A 200 8.37 12.75 -10.85
CA THR A 200 9.30 13.31 -9.84
C THR A 200 9.94 12.24 -8.95
N ARG A 201 9.17 11.24 -8.52
CA ARG A 201 9.68 10.12 -7.71
C ARG A 201 10.63 9.24 -8.50
N CYS A 202 10.30 8.85 -9.72
CA CYS A 202 11.17 8.00 -10.54
C CYS A 202 12.50 8.69 -10.84
N GLU A 203 12.48 9.99 -11.10
CA GLU A 203 13.69 10.79 -11.31
C GLU A 203 14.50 10.94 -10.02
N GLY A 204 13.83 11.21 -8.90
CA GLY A 204 14.46 11.31 -7.58
C GLY A 204 15.16 10.02 -7.16
N GLU A 205 14.47 8.88 -7.23
CA GLU A 205 15.04 7.56 -6.92
C GLU A 205 16.20 7.22 -7.86
N LEU A 206 16.11 7.53 -9.15
CA LEU A 206 17.19 7.30 -10.11
C LEU A 206 18.43 8.14 -9.77
N LYS A 207 18.23 9.42 -9.42
CA LYS A 207 19.30 10.34 -9.01
C LYS A 207 19.97 9.88 -7.72
N GLU A 208 19.19 9.46 -6.73
CA GLU A 208 19.70 8.91 -5.47
C GLU A 208 20.55 7.66 -5.71
N GLN A 209 20.01 6.67 -6.44
CA GLN A 209 20.72 5.43 -6.76
C GLN A 209 22.03 5.69 -7.51
N SER A 210 22.03 6.64 -8.45
CA SER A 210 23.23 7.04 -9.19
C SER A 210 24.30 7.66 -8.28
N SER A 211 23.89 8.48 -7.30
CA SER A 211 24.80 9.11 -6.34
C SER A 211 25.43 8.09 -5.38
N LEU A 212 24.63 7.14 -4.88
CA LEU A 212 25.11 6.08 -3.98
C LEU A 212 26.17 5.21 -4.65
N LEU A 213 26.01 4.92 -5.94
CA LEU A 213 26.94 4.09 -6.73
C LEU A 213 28.08 4.88 -7.39
N GLU A 214 28.20 6.19 -7.12
CA GLU A 214 29.27 7.05 -7.67
C GLU A 214 29.31 7.11 -9.20
N GLY A 215 28.14 7.06 -9.83
CA GLY A 215 28.01 7.17 -11.28
C GLY A 215 27.00 6.19 -11.88
N THR A 216 26.48 6.54 -13.05
CA THR A 216 25.46 5.77 -13.76
C THR A 216 25.97 4.43 -14.30
N GLU A 217 27.27 4.31 -14.59
CA GLU A 217 27.87 3.07 -15.14
C GLU A 217 27.73 1.88 -14.19
N LYS A 218 27.74 2.14 -12.88
CA LYS A 218 27.60 1.12 -11.83
C LYS A 218 26.14 0.81 -11.49
N LEU A 219 25.15 1.53 -12.03
CA LEU A 219 23.72 1.21 -11.81
C LEU A 219 23.35 -0.21 -12.26
N SER A 220 24.09 -0.78 -13.21
CA SER A 220 23.89 -2.13 -13.73
C SER A 220 24.04 -3.23 -12.66
N ILE A 221 24.78 -2.98 -11.57
CA ILE A 221 24.98 -3.95 -10.49
C ILE A 221 23.80 -3.99 -9.51
N LEU A 222 23.10 -2.87 -9.30
CA LEU A 222 22.05 -2.77 -8.28
C LEU A 222 20.89 -3.76 -8.51
N PRO A 223 20.40 -3.97 -9.75
CA PRO A 223 19.39 -4.99 -10.02
C PRO A 223 19.81 -6.41 -9.61
N HIS A 224 21.11 -6.73 -9.59
CA HIS A 224 21.59 -8.03 -9.13
C HIS A 224 21.28 -8.21 -7.63
N TYR A 225 21.77 -7.30 -6.78
CA TYR A 225 21.54 -7.35 -5.34
C TYR A 225 20.06 -7.22 -4.97
N GLN A 226 19.29 -6.37 -5.68
CA GLN A 226 17.84 -6.29 -5.50
C GLN A 226 17.16 -7.65 -5.75
N ARG A 227 17.57 -8.39 -6.80
CA ARG A 227 17.04 -9.73 -7.07
C ARG A 227 17.50 -10.75 -6.03
N GLU A 228 18.72 -10.65 -5.52
CA GLU A 228 19.21 -11.54 -4.46
C GLU A 228 18.38 -11.39 -3.18
N ILE A 229 18.11 -10.15 -2.74
CA ILE A 229 17.27 -9.88 -1.57
C ILE A 229 15.86 -10.46 -1.77
N VAL A 230 15.23 -10.20 -2.94
CA VAL A 230 13.89 -10.73 -3.24
C VAL A 230 13.89 -12.26 -3.20
N ARG A 231 14.86 -12.92 -3.85
CA ARG A 231 14.97 -14.39 -3.87
C ARG A 231 15.17 -14.98 -2.49
N LEU A 232 16.01 -14.36 -1.66
CA LEU A 232 16.26 -14.79 -0.29
C LEU A 232 14.97 -14.79 0.52
N ILE A 233 14.20 -13.71 0.45
CA ILE A 233 12.94 -13.57 1.19
C ILE A 233 11.86 -14.50 0.63
N ASP A 234 11.76 -14.62 -0.70
CA ASP A 234 10.83 -15.57 -1.33
C ASP A 234 11.12 -17.00 -0.87
N ALA A 235 12.40 -17.41 -0.84
CA ALA A 235 12.80 -18.73 -0.35
C ALA A 235 12.39 -18.95 1.11
N ALA A 236 12.60 -17.95 1.98
CA ALA A 236 12.17 -18.01 3.38
C ALA A 236 10.64 -18.11 3.54
N VAL A 237 9.88 -17.36 2.74
CA VAL A 237 8.42 -17.45 2.72
C VAL A 237 7.95 -18.83 2.24
N GLN A 238 8.61 -19.40 1.23
CA GLN A 238 8.29 -20.76 0.78
C GLN A 238 8.67 -21.82 1.83
N ALA A 239 9.82 -21.68 2.49
CA ALA A 239 10.26 -22.56 3.59
C ALA A 239 9.22 -22.58 4.73
N PHE A 240 8.68 -21.41 5.09
CA PHE A 240 7.65 -21.29 6.09
C PHE A 240 6.32 -21.96 5.69
N LYS A 241 5.91 -21.82 4.42
CA LYS A 241 4.69 -22.46 3.89
C LYS A 241 4.84 -23.97 3.71
N HIS A 242 6.04 -24.43 3.42
CA HIS A 242 6.37 -25.82 3.10
C HIS A 242 7.57 -26.30 3.91
N PRO A 243 7.39 -26.61 5.21
CA PRO A 243 8.47 -27.09 6.06
C PRO A 243 9.16 -28.33 5.47
N GLY A 244 10.49 -28.36 5.54
CA GLY A 244 11.36 -29.42 5.04
C GLY A 244 11.79 -29.28 3.57
N VAL A 245 11.17 -28.39 2.78
CA VAL A 245 11.52 -28.23 1.35
C VAL A 245 12.72 -27.30 1.14
N PHE A 246 12.86 -26.28 1.97
CA PHE A 246 13.91 -25.26 1.89
C PHE A 246 14.58 -25.08 3.27
N PRO A 247 15.27 -26.11 3.81
CA PRO A 247 15.71 -26.15 5.20
C PRO A 247 16.67 -25.01 5.56
N ASP A 248 17.50 -24.57 4.61
CA ASP A 248 18.47 -23.48 4.82
C ASP A 248 17.81 -22.10 5.08
N TYR A 249 16.51 -21.97 4.81
CA TYR A 249 15.75 -20.71 4.91
C TYR A 249 14.63 -20.77 5.96
N GLU A 250 14.57 -21.83 6.78
CA GLU A 250 13.51 -21.99 7.78
C GLU A 250 13.71 -21.15 9.05
N ASP A 251 14.96 -20.83 9.38
CA ASP A 251 15.31 -19.97 10.51
C ASP A 251 15.34 -18.49 10.08
N PRO A 252 14.39 -17.65 10.54
CA PRO A 252 14.36 -16.24 10.17
C PRO A 252 15.61 -15.47 10.61
N SER A 253 16.30 -15.90 11.68
CA SER A 253 17.55 -15.27 12.16
C SER A 253 18.72 -15.49 11.19
N ALA A 254 18.84 -16.71 10.65
CA ALA A 254 19.79 -17.01 9.59
C ALA A 254 19.50 -16.19 8.32
N VAL A 255 18.22 -16.08 7.93
CA VAL A 255 17.79 -15.26 6.78
C VAL A 255 18.12 -13.78 7.00
N GLU A 256 17.88 -13.23 8.20
CA GLU A 256 18.24 -11.85 8.54
C GLU A 256 19.75 -11.61 8.48
N THR A 257 20.56 -12.60 8.87
CA THR A 257 22.03 -12.54 8.74
C THR A 257 22.47 -12.55 7.27
N LEU A 258 21.87 -13.39 6.43
CA LEU A 258 22.12 -13.40 4.99
C LEU A 258 21.71 -12.07 4.36
N LEU A 259 20.57 -11.51 4.75
CA LEU A 259 20.10 -10.21 4.27
C LEU A 259 21.13 -9.11 4.56
N ARG A 260 21.66 -9.06 5.80
CA ARG A 260 22.71 -8.12 6.20
C ARG A 260 23.97 -8.27 5.36
N THR A 261 24.36 -9.51 5.05
CA THR A 261 25.50 -9.81 4.18
C THR A 261 25.27 -9.22 2.80
N VAL A 262 24.14 -9.51 2.15
CA VAL A 262 23.81 -9.00 0.81
C VAL A 262 23.81 -7.47 0.78
N THR A 263 23.17 -6.83 1.77
CA THR A 263 23.08 -5.35 1.82
C THR A 263 24.42 -4.66 2.05
N THR A 264 25.35 -5.29 2.76
CA THR A 264 26.68 -4.71 3.03
C THR A 264 27.60 -4.79 1.80
N HIS A 265 27.45 -5.83 0.98
CA HIS A 265 28.28 -6.01 -0.22
C HIS A 265 27.77 -5.24 -1.44
N ALA A 266 26.54 -4.71 -1.39
CA ALA A 266 25.89 -4.08 -2.53
C ALA A 266 26.49 -2.71 -2.92
N PHE A 267 27.17 -2.03 -1.99
CA PHE A 267 27.70 -0.68 -2.18
C PHE A 267 29.20 -0.61 -1.87
N PRO A 268 29.92 0.41 -2.40
CA PRO A 268 31.33 0.62 -2.07
C PRO A 268 31.59 0.73 -0.56
N PRO A 269 32.81 0.38 -0.08
CA PRO A 269 33.15 0.47 1.34
C PRO A 269 32.81 1.84 1.94
N GLY A 270 32.12 1.85 3.07
CA GLY A 270 31.67 3.07 3.75
C GLY A 270 30.26 3.55 3.38
N LYS A 271 29.60 2.92 2.40
CA LYS A 271 28.18 3.14 2.10
C LYS A 271 27.36 1.90 2.46
N LEU A 272 26.21 2.12 3.09
CA LEU A 272 25.25 1.07 3.43
C LEU A 272 24.02 1.17 2.52
N TRP A 273 23.33 0.05 2.37
CA TRP A 273 22.01 0.03 1.74
C TRP A 273 21.06 0.97 2.49
N PRO A 274 20.47 1.99 1.83
CA PRO A 274 19.58 2.92 2.52
C PRO A 274 18.34 2.21 3.05
N GLU A 275 17.97 2.52 4.29
CA GLU A 275 16.90 1.83 5.02
C GLU A 275 15.53 1.95 4.33
N HIS A 276 15.30 3.03 3.58
CA HIS A 276 14.07 3.29 2.81
C HIS A 276 14.08 2.68 1.40
N MET A 277 15.20 2.15 0.92
CA MET A 277 15.35 1.71 -0.47
C MET A 277 14.88 0.26 -0.64
N GLU A 278 13.90 0.05 -1.52
CA GLU A 278 13.43 -1.29 -1.90
C GLU A 278 14.53 -2.14 -2.55
N PRO A 279 14.62 -3.45 -2.22
CA PRO A 279 13.60 -4.27 -1.53
C PRO A 279 13.75 -4.40 0.01
N LEU A 280 14.62 -3.62 0.66
CA LEU A 280 14.93 -3.82 2.08
C LEU A 280 13.73 -3.60 3.02
N PRO A 281 12.90 -2.54 2.88
CA PRO A 281 11.68 -2.40 3.67
C PRO A 281 10.77 -3.64 3.53
N SER A 282 10.43 -4.04 2.31
CA SER A 282 9.60 -5.23 2.02
C SER A 282 10.18 -6.53 2.59
N ALA A 283 11.51 -6.69 2.55
CA ALA A 283 12.21 -7.84 3.13
C ALA A 283 11.99 -7.91 4.65
N ARG A 284 12.13 -6.78 5.35
CA ARG A 284 11.88 -6.71 6.79
C ARG A 284 10.43 -6.97 7.16
N LEU A 285 9.48 -6.49 6.37
CA LEU A 285 8.06 -6.80 6.57
C LEU A 285 7.78 -8.30 6.47
N SER A 286 8.44 -8.97 5.53
CA SER A 286 8.33 -10.41 5.38
C SER A 286 8.98 -11.13 6.56
N LEU A 287 10.17 -10.73 6.99
CA LEU A 287 10.82 -11.25 8.20
C LEU A 287 9.95 -11.06 9.44
N ALA A 288 9.30 -9.90 9.60
CA ALA A 288 8.40 -9.65 10.71
C ALA A 288 7.26 -10.67 10.78
N LYS A 289 6.66 -11.00 9.64
CA LYS A 289 5.60 -12.02 9.54
C LYS A 289 6.14 -13.43 9.84
N LEU A 290 7.34 -13.76 9.35
CA LEU A 290 7.99 -15.05 9.62
C LEU A 290 8.30 -15.23 11.12
N TYR A 291 8.90 -14.22 11.75
CA TYR A 291 9.16 -14.21 13.19
C TYR A 291 7.87 -14.34 14.01
N LEU A 292 6.82 -13.59 13.64
CA LEU A 292 5.53 -13.67 14.32
C LEU A 292 4.92 -15.08 14.20
N GLY A 293 4.99 -15.68 13.02
CA GLY A 293 4.52 -17.05 12.77
C GLY A 293 5.30 -18.13 13.53
N LYS A 294 6.54 -17.85 13.94
CA LYS A 294 7.37 -18.71 14.81
C LYS A 294 7.20 -18.40 16.31
N GLY A 295 6.28 -17.51 16.67
CA GLY A 295 6.06 -17.11 18.07
C GLY A 295 7.17 -16.23 18.65
N GLN A 296 7.88 -15.48 17.79
CA GLN A 296 8.99 -14.60 18.19
C GLN A 296 8.62 -13.12 17.97
N PRO A 297 7.79 -12.53 18.85
CA PRO A 297 7.22 -11.20 18.59
C PRO A 297 8.21 -10.03 18.75
N VAL A 298 9.28 -10.18 19.54
CA VAL A 298 10.29 -9.12 19.72
C VAL A 298 11.09 -8.84 18.42
N PRO A 299 11.72 -9.83 17.77
CA PRO A 299 12.36 -9.60 16.47
C PRO A 299 11.34 -9.26 15.37
N ALA A 300 10.10 -9.77 15.48
CA ALA A 300 9.02 -9.36 14.59
C ALA A 300 8.74 -7.85 14.70
N LEU A 301 8.65 -7.33 15.93
CA LEU A 301 8.41 -5.91 16.20
C LEU A 301 9.55 -5.04 15.65
N ARG A 302 10.81 -5.44 15.88
CA ARG A 302 11.98 -4.73 15.36
C ARG A 302 11.95 -4.62 13.83
N ASN A 303 11.74 -5.75 13.15
CA ASN A 303 11.70 -5.79 11.69
C ASN A 303 10.47 -5.06 11.13
N GLY A 304 9.30 -5.22 11.77
CA GLY A 304 8.06 -4.56 11.37
C GLY A 304 8.14 -3.04 11.46
N LEU A 305 8.69 -2.51 12.57
CA LEU A 305 8.88 -1.07 12.74
C LEU A 305 9.89 -0.52 11.74
N LYS A 306 11.05 -1.16 11.54
CA LYS A 306 12.04 -0.72 10.55
C LYS A 306 11.50 -0.77 9.13
N GLY A 307 10.76 -1.80 8.77
CA GLY A 307 10.18 -1.96 7.44
C GLY A 307 9.15 -0.89 7.07
N LYS A 308 8.54 -0.22 8.05
CA LYS A 308 7.45 0.75 7.81
C LYS A 308 7.83 2.18 8.15
N LEU A 309 8.47 2.39 9.30
CA LEU A 309 8.75 3.74 9.79
C LEU A 309 9.99 4.37 9.16
N LEU A 310 10.94 3.56 8.67
CA LEU A 310 12.08 4.06 7.89
C LEU A 310 11.76 4.17 6.40
N ASN A 311 10.57 3.76 5.97
CA ASN A 311 10.10 4.02 4.62
C ASN A 311 9.73 5.51 4.50
N THR A 312 10.11 6.14 3.40
CA THR A 312 9.82 7.56 3.15
C THR A 312 8.35 7.80 2.82
N ARG A 313 7.63 6.79 2.29
CA ARG A 313 6.23 6.92 1.91
C ARG A 313 5.30 6.49 3.04
N LYS A 314 4.73 7.46 3.74
CA LYS A 314 3.71 7.28 4.79
C LYS A 314 2.35 7.84 4.34
N SER A 315 1.91 7.42 3.16
CA SER A 315 0.68 7.90 2.53
C SER A 315 0.00 6.81 1.69
N GLY A 316 -1.27 7.04 1.36
CA GLY A 316 -2.05 6.11 0.56
C GLY A 316 -2.72 5.00 1.37
N PRO A 317 -3.53 4.18 0.71
CA PRO A 317 -4.21 3.05 1.35
C PRO A 317 -3.22 2.00 1.88
N GLU A 318 -2.04 1.89 1.27
CA GLU A 318 -0.97 0.99 1.75
C GLU A 318 -0.52 1.39 3.16
N TRP A 319 -0.33 2.68 3.43
CA TRP A 319 0.08 3.17 4.74
C TRP A 319 -0.92 2.83 5.84
N VAL A 320 -2.24 2.98 5.58
CA VAL A 320 -3.28 2.61 6.56
C VAL A 320 -3.22 1.12 6.90
N ASN A 321 -3.10 0.26 5.87
CA ASN A 321 -2.92 -1.17 6.09
C ASN A 321 -1.61 -1.46 6.84
N GLU A 322 -0.56 -0.70 6.54
CA GLU A 322 0.72 -0.89 7.16
C GLU A 322 0.68 -0.57 8.66
N MET A 323 0.01 0.50 9.06
CA MET A 323 -0.23 0.82 10.46
C MET A 323 -0.92 -0.34 11.19
N MET A 324 -1.94 -0.95 10.56
CA MET A 324 -2.67 -2.09 11.14
C MET A 324 -1.78 -3.32 11.36
N ASP A 325 -0.83 -3.63 10.46
CA ASP A 325 0.11 -4.72 10.75
C ASP A 325 1.05 -4.38 11.92
N ILE A 326 1.53 -3.12 12.05
CA ILE A 326 2.37 -2.73 13.19
C ILE A 326 1.60 -2.89 14.49
N ILE A 327 0.36 -2.40 14.52
CA ILE A 327 -0.54 -2.51 15.66
C ILE A 327 -0.71 -3.98 16.04
N THR A 328 -0.92 -4.86 15.05
CA THR A 328 -1.02 -6.30 15.30
C THR A 328 0.24 -6.86 15.95
N ILE A 329 1.42 -6.51 15.46
CA ILE A 329 2.70 -6.96 16.05
C ILE A 329 2.90 -6.38 17.46
N LEU A 330 2.55 -5.12 17.68
CA LEU A 330 2.61 -4.45 18.98
C LEU A 330 1.70 -5.12 20.00
N ILE A 331 0.46 -5.49 19.63
CA ILE A 331 -0.46 -6.22 20.49
C ILE A 331 0.17 -7.55 20.93
N VAL A 332 0.72 -8.33 20.00
CA VAL A 332 1.34 -9.62 20.32
C VAL A 332 2.58 -9.45 21.20
N ALA A 333 3.44 -8.47 20.91
CA ALA A 333 4.62 -8.18 21.72
C ALA A 333 4.25 -7.67 23.13
N GLY A 334 3.22 -6.82 23.24
CA GLY A 334 2.71 -6.29 24.50
C GLY A 334 1.94 -7.30 25.34
N SER A 335 1.52 -8.43 24.74
CA SER A 335 0.82 -9.53 25.41
C SER A 335 1.75 -10.65 25.89
N LEU A 336 3.07 -10.46 25.78
CA LEU A 336 4.04 -11.38 26.37
C LEU A 336 3.83 -11.48 27.90
N PRO A 337 4.12 -12.64 28.54
CA PRO A 337 4.09 -12.75 29.99
C PRO A 337 5.05 -11.75 30.66
N PRO A 338 4.74 -11.19 31.84
CA PRO A 338 5.62 -10.28 32.56
C PRO A 338 7.03 -10.83 32.82
N GLU A 339 7.16 -12.15 32.91
CA GLU A 339 8.39 -12.90 33.18
C GLU A 339 9.22 -13.14 31.90
N SER A 340 8.69 -12.76 30.74
CA SER A 340 9.38 -12.89 29.45
C SER A 340 10.76 -12.23 29.50
N PRO A 341 11.81 -12.87 28.92
CA PRO A 341 13.14 -12.27 28.83
C PRO A 341 13.14 -10.88 28.19
N ALA A 342 12.15 -10.57 27.36
CA ALA A 342 11.97 -9.26 26.76
C ALA A 342 11.80 -8.15 27.82
N PHE A 343 10.95 -8.35 28.83
CA PHE A 343 10.68 -7.36 29.87
C PHE A 343 11.74 -7.33 30.99
N GLN A 344 12.66 -8.29 31.00
CA GLN A 344 13.86 -8.27 31.85
C GLN A 344 14.95 -7.35 31.27
N ASP A 345 14.95 -7.12 29.94
CA ASP A 345 15.87 -6.19 29.28
C ASP A 345 15.42 -4.74 29.50
N LYS A 346 16.19 -3.98 30.30
CA LYS A 346 15.91 -2.57 30.59
C LYS A 346 15.90 -1.67 29.34
N LYS A 347 16.49 -2.11 28.22
CA LYS A 347 16.43 -1.37 26.96
C LYS A 347 15.14 -1.60 26.20
N PHE A 348 14.43 -2.69 26.46
CA PHE A 348 13.15 -2.98 25.83
C PHE A 348 12.04 -2.15 26.48
N PRO A 349 11.09 -1.60 25.70
CA PRO A 349 9.96 -0.87 26.28
C PRO A 349 9.14 -1.74 27.23
N SER A 350 8.61 -1.11 28.29
CA SER A 350 7.74 -1.82 29.23
C SER A 350 6.43 -2.25 28.57
N ALA A 351 5.72 -3.20 29.18
CA ALA A 351 4.37 -3.58 28.70
C ALA A 351 3.44 -2.36 28.61
N THR A 352 3.50 -1.46 29.60
CA THR A 352 2.74 -0.20 29.60
C THR A 352 3.12 0.70 28.42
N ASP A 353 4.41 0.80 28.08
CA ASP A 353 4.86 1.56 26.92
C ASP A 353 4.30 0.99 25.63
N LEU A 354 4.42 -0.33 25.44
CA LEU A 354 3.90 -0.99 24.24
C LEU A 354 2.40 -0.80 24.10
N GLN A 355 1.65 -0.88 25.20
CA GLN A 355 0.21 -0.65 25.17
C GLN A 355 -0.14 0.82 24.86
N ASN A 356 0.59 1.79 25.43
CA ASN A 356 0.39 3.22 25.12
C ASN A 356 0.70 3.53 23.65
N VAL A 357 1.78 2.97 23.11
CA VAL A 357 2.11 3.10 21.69
C VAL A 357 1.06 2.44 20.82
N THR A 358 0.63 1.22 21.16
CA THR A 358 -0.43 0.50 20.42
C THR A 358 -1.67 1.36 20.28
N LEU A 359 -2.13 1.95 21.38
CA LEU A 359 -3.32 2.78 21.39
C LEU A 359 -3.12 4.09 20.62
N GLY A 360 -1.96 4.73 20.73
CA GLY A 360 -1.64 5.90 19.91
C GLY A 360 -1.59 5.57 18.41
N TYR A 361 -1.09 4.39 18.05
CA TYR A 361 -1.06 3.95 16.64
C TYR A 361 -2.46 3.67 16.12
N PHE A 362 -3.37 3.13 16.94
CA PHE A 362 -4.79 3.05 16.62
C PHE A 362 -5.43 4.42 16.36
N VAL A 363 -5.13 5.43 17.19
CA VAL A 363 -5.60 6.82 16.98
C VAL A 363 -5.11 7.36 15.63
N ALA A 364 -3.81 7.24 15.36
CA ALA A 364 -3.26 7.66 14.08
C ALA A 364 -3.87 6.89 12.90
N ALA A 365 -4.06 5.57 13.03
CA ALA A 365 -4.65 4.75 11.97
C ALA A 365 -6.11 5.14 11.71
N THR A 366 -6.85 5.52 12.74
CA THR A 366 -8.23 6.02 12.62
C THR A 366 -8.28 7.33 11.84
N HIS A 367 -7.41 8.27 12.21
CA HIS A 367 -7.28 9.55 11.50
C HIS A 367 -6.91 9.34 10.03
N GLU A 368 -5.88 8.53 9.78
CA GLU A 368 -5.42 8.23 8.43
C GLU A 368 -6.48 7.50 7.61
N ALA A 369 -7.20 6.53 8.18
CA ALA A 369 -8.28 5.84 7.49
C ALA A 369 -9.42 6.80 7.10
N ALA A 370 -9.83 7.68 8.03
CA ALA A 370 -10.86 8.68 7.76
C ALA A 370 -10.42 9.71 6.70
N ARG A 371 -9.16 10.15 6.75
CA ARG A 371 -8.55 11.03 5.73
C ARG A 371 -8.50 10.34 4.36
N MET A 372 -8.09 9.07 4.35
CA MET A 372 -7.84 8.28 3.16
C MET A 372 -9.15 7.91 2.46
N PHE A 373 -10.05 7.22 3.14
CA PHE A 373 -11.27 6.65 2.55
C PHE A 373 -12.52 7.53 2.77
N GLY A 374 -12.44 8.49 3.69
CA GLY A 374 -13.58 9.25 4.18
C GLY A 374 -14.10 8.69 5.51
N PRO A 375 -14.59 9.54 6.44
CA PRO A 375 -15.05 9.11 7.75
C PRO A 375 -16.29 8.19 7.68
N GLU A 376 -17.07 8.30 6.60
CA GLU A 376 -18.26 7.49 6.39
C GLU A 376 -17.97 6.11 5.78
N ALA A 377 -16.77 5.88 5.27
CA ALA A 377 -16.41 4.61 4.67
C ALA A 377 -16.41 3.49 5.72
N GLU A 378 -16.99 2.34 5.38
CA GLU A 378 -17.10 1.19 6.29
C GLU A 378 -15.75 0.74 6.86
N TYR A 379 -14.68 0.81 6.05
CA TYR A 379 -13.33 0.51 6.51
C TYR A 379 -12.82 1.49 7.58
N ALA A 380 -13.05 2.80 7.39
CA ALA A 380 -12.68 3.81 8.37
C ALA A 380 -13.51 3.70 9.66
N LYS A 381 -14.82 3.44 9.54
CA LYS A 381 -15.71 3.13 10.67
C LYS A 381 -15.23 1.91 11.44
N GLY A 382 -14.80 0.85 10.76
CA GLY A 382 -14.24 -0.35 11.37
C GLY A 382 -12.98 -0.06 12.21
N ILE A 383 -12.03 0.71 11.67
CA ILE A 383 -10.82 1.11 12.41
C ILE A 383 -11.17 2.00 13.61
N SER A 384 -12.06 2.97 13.43
CA SER A 384 -12.55 3.84 14.52
C SER A 384 -13.22 3.04 15.65
N HIS A 385 -14.03 2.05 15.29
CA HIS A 385 -14.67 1.16 16.24
C HIS A 385 -13.65 0.34 17.03
N MET A 386 -12.67 -0.28 16.35
CA MET A 386 -11.58 -1.01 17.03
C MET A 386 -10.82 -0.11 18.01
N THR A 387 -10.47 1.11 17.62
CA THR A 387 -9.81 2.09 18.49
C THR A 387 -10.64 2.40 19.73
N SER A 388 -11.96 2.57 19.55
CA SER A 388 -12.88 2.84 20.66
C SER A 388 -12.99 1.68 21.64
N VAL A 389 -13.09 0.44 21.13
CA VAL A 389 -13.13 -0.78 21.95
C VAL A 389 -11.82 -0.96 22.73
N MET A 390 -10.67 -0.75 22.08
CA MET A 390 -9.36 -0.85 22.72
C MET A 390 -9.14 0.24 23.77
N GLY A 391 -9.61 1.47 23.52
CA GLY A 391 -9.57 2.56 24.48
C GLY A 391 -10.44 2.28 25.72
N ALA A 392 -11.64 1.72 25.53
CA ALA A 392 -12.58 1.44 26.61
C ALA A 392 -12.12 0.34 27.59
N GLN A 393 -11.18 -0.52 27.18
CA GLN A 393 -10.61 -1.56 28.03
C GLN A 393 -9.52 -1.05 28.99
N ARG A 394 -9.15 0.24 28.92
CA ARG A 394 -8.02 0.79 29.69
C ARG A 394 -8.47 1.87 30.67
N GLU A 395 -7.74 1.96 31.78
CA GLU A 395 -7.83 3.10 32.68
C GLU A 395 -7.23 4.37 32.03
N PRO A 396 -7.66 5.57 32.44
CA PRO A 396 -7.12 6.83 31.93
C PRO A 396 -5.58 6.90 32.00
N PRO A 397 -4.92 7.64 31.09
CA PRO A 397 -5.53 8.60 30.16
C PRO A 397 -6.06 7.96 28.87
N LEU A 398 -7.22 8.45 28.42
CA LEU A 398 -7.91 7.93 27.24
C LEU A 398 -7.44 8.63 25.95
N PRO A 399 -7.51 7.93 24.79
CA PRO A 399 -7.23 8.52 23.49
C PRO A 399 -7.90 9.87 23.26
N GLY A 400 -7.16 10.84 22.71
CA GLY A 400 -7.67 12.18 22.41
C GLY A 400 -7.60 13.19 23.57
N SER A 401 -7.10 12.79 24.74
CA SER A 401 -6.81 13.71 25.84
C SER A 401 -5.36 14.22 25.81
N LYS A 402 -5.11 15.38 26.42
CA LYS A 402 -3.74 15.94 26.55
C LYS A 402 -2.84 15.01 27.38
N GLU A 403 -3.40 14.46 28.45
CA GLU A 403 -2.75 13.51 29.35
C GLU A 403 -2.33 12.23 28.59
N PHE A 404 -3.11 11.83 27.58
CA PHE A 404 -2.73 10.68 26.75
C PHE A 404 -1.53 10.99 25.87
N ILE A 405 -1.45 12.19 25.30
CA ILE A 405 -0.28 12.64 24.53
C ILE A 405 0.98 12.64 25.42
N GLU A 406 0.86 13.07 26.68
CA GLU A 406 1.96 13.10 27.65
C GLU A 406 2.52 11.71 27.97
N VAL A 407 1.70 10.65 27.93
CA VAL A 407 2.18 9.27 28.13
C VAL A 407 2.58 8.59 26.82
N PHE A 408 1.97 8.94 25.70
CA PHE A 408 2.26 8.36 24.38
C PHE A 408 3.64 8.78 23.85
N ILE A 409 3.95 10.08 23.87
CA ILE A 409 5.19 10.61 23.26
C ILE A 409 6.43 9.94 23.89
N PRO A 410 6.59 9.88 25.23
CA PRO A 410 7.76 9.24 25.83
C PRO A 410 7.80 7.73 25.58
N ALA A 411 6.65 7.05 25.56
CA ALA A 411 6.57 5.61 25.29
C ALA A 411 7.00 5.29 23.86
N GLN A 412 6.53 6.07 22.88
CA GLN A 412 6.96 5.94 21.49
C GLN A 412 8.46 6.23 21.36
N ARG A 413 8.97 7.29 21.99
CA ARG A 413 10.40 7.62 21.92
C ARG A 413 11.27 6.45 22.39
N ARG A 414 10.95 5.83 23.54
CA ARG A 414 11.66 4.63 24.03
C ARG A 414 11.61 3.48 23.03
N LEU A 415 10.46 3.25 22.40
CA LEU A 415 10.31 2.20 21.38
C LEU A 415 11.19 2.49 20.15
N LEU A 416 11.17 3.72 19.64
CA LEU A 416 11.97 4.10 18.47
C LEU A 416 13.47 4.03 18.78
N GLU A 417 13.91 4.51 19.94
CA GLU A 417 15.29 4.40 20.43
C GLU A 417 15.76 2.94 20.51
N TRP A 418 14.92 2.04 21.05
CA TRP A 418 15.23 0.61 21.15
C TRP A 418 15.44 -0.06 19.76
N VAL A 419 14.65 0.36 18.76
CA VAL A 419 14.79 -0.15 17.39
C VAL A 419 15.95 0.52 16.64
N GLY A 420 16.32 1.74 17.03
CA GLY A 420 17.25 2.61 16.30
C GLY A 420 16.57 3.35 15.14
N ILE A 421 15.32 3.79 15.33
CA ILE A 421 14.58 4.61 14.38
C ILE A 421 14.68 6.08 14.84
N PRO A 422 15.10 7.01 13.98
CA PRO A 422 15.16 8.43 14.33
C PRO A 422 13.80 9.03 14.68
N GLU A 423 13.76 10.05 15.56
CA GLU A 423 12.51 10.65 16.05
C GLU A 423 11.72 11.39 14.96
N GLU A 424 12.36 11.85 13.88
CA GLU A 424 11.66 12.42 12.72
C GLU A 424 10.74 11.41 12.00
N ASN A 425 10.93 10.12 12.27
CA ASN A 425 10.09 9.05 11.74
C ASN A 425 8.93 8.64 12.67
N ALA A 426 8.81 9.28 13.84
CA ALA A 426 7.74 9.03 14.79
C ALA A 426 6.35 9.25 14.18
N ILE A 427 5.39 8.46 14.63
CA ILE A 427 3.98 8.65 14.28
C ILE A 427 3.43 9.78 15.13
N ALA A 428 2.93 10.81 14.48
CA ALA A 428 2.18 11.87 15.12
C ALA A 428 0.75 11.41 15.40
N ILE A 429 0.26 11.70 16.60
CA ILE A 429 -1.17 11.67 16.91
C ILE A 429 -1.62 13.11 17.12
N HIS A 430 -2.73 13.48 16.49
CA HIS A 430 -3.35 14.77 16.71
C HIS A 430 -4.47 14.60 17.74
N GLY A 431 -4.42 15.43 18.78
CA GLY A 431 -5.31 15.30 19.94
C GLY A 431 -5.27 16.54 20.81
N VAL A 432 -5.45 17.72 20.20
CA VAL A 432 -6.10 18.92 20.74
C VAL A 432 -6.67 19.70 19.57
#